data_AF-A0A420DZJ9-F1
#
_entry.id   AF-A0A420DZJ9-F1
#
_cell.length_a   1.000
_cell.length_b   1.000
_cell.length_c   1.000
_cell.angle_alpha   90.00
_cell.angle_beta   90.00
_cell.angle_gamma   90.00
#
_symmetry.space_group_name_H-M   'P 1'
#
loop_
_entity.id
_entity.type
_entity.pdbx_description
1 polymer ?
#
loop_
_entity_poly.entity_id
_entity_poly.type
_entity_poly.pdbx_seq_one_letter_code
_entity_poly.pdbx_strand_id
1 'polypeptide(L)'
;MFNFFKKKKVKDLVIECDTDVIHINNKPLTFPTNYSTLTQVLGKPSRELKKSNNYMIWDKYGVFCGYTDRDNILSINIYQNKEDRSEYNTKKQFKGKLILNNEEITNNEFGKIPLGKVAIHRLGRESDTRFGFSLGVNRDYKDS
;
A
#
# COMPACT_ATOMS: atom_id res chain seq x y z
N MET A 1 10.64 2.67 40.39
CA MET A 1 11.37 2.39 39.14
C MET A 1 10.36 2.20 38.03
N PHE A 2 10.15 3.22 37.19
CA PHE A 2 9.25 3.14 36.04
C PHE A 2 10.04 2.69 34.81
N ASN A 3 9.80 1.47 34.35
CA ASN A 3 10.37 0.98 33.09
C ASN A 3 9.74 1.77 31.93
N PHE A 4 10.47 2.76 31.43
CA PHE A 4 10.21 3.35 30.13
C PHE A 4 10.43 2.29 29.05
N PHE A 5 9.33 1.65 28.60
CA PHE A 5 9.34 0.90 27.36
C PHE A 5 9.75 1.87 26.24
N LYS A 6 11.01 1.80 25.80
CA LYS A 6 11.47 2.42 24.55
C LYS A 6 10.54 1.93 23.44
N LYS A 7 9.58 2.76 23.02
CA LYS A 7 8.82 2.53 21.79
C LYS A 7 9.84 2.35 20.68
N LYS A 8 9.99 1.12 20.18
CA LYS A 8 10.80 0.81 19.00
C LYS A 8 10.36 1.81 17.92
N LYS A 9 11.24 2.73 17.50
CA LYS A 9 10.93 3.67 16.42
C LYS A 9 10.50 2.80 15.23
N VAL A 10 9.26 2.97 14.80
CA VAL A 10 8.75 2.29 13.61
C VAL A 10 9.60 2.82 12.47
N LYS A 11 10.38 1.95 11.81
CA LYS A 11 11.06 2.33 10.57
C LYS A 11 9.99 2.67 9.54
N ASP A 12 10.15 3.82 8.89
CA ASP A 12 9.30 4.20 7.77
C ASP A 12 9.46 3.16 6.65
N LEU A 13 8.37 2.86 5.94
CA LEU A 13 8.38 1.86 4.86
C LEU A 13 9.12 2.43 3.64
N VAL A 14 9.98 1.64 3.03
CA VAL A 14 10.49 1.91 1.69
C VAL A 14 9.75 0.99 0.73
N ILE A 15 9.12 1.57 -0.28
CA ILE A 15 8.47 0.84 -1.36
C ILE A 15 9.23 1.14 -2.64
N GLU A 16 9.82 0.12 -3.24
CA GLU A 16 10.56 0.20 -4.49
C GLU A 16 9.80 -0.59 -5.55
N CYS A 17 9.60 0.01 -6.71
CA CYS A 17 8.79 -0.54 -7.78
C CYS A 17 9.68 -0.93 -8.95
N ASP A 18 9.64 -2.20 -9.33
CA ASP A 18 10.36 -2.77 -10.47
C ASP A 18 9.36 -3.36 -11.47
N THR A 19 9.88 -3.84 -12.60
CA THR A 19 9.09 -4.60 -13.58
C THR A 19 8.55 -5.88 -12.92
N ASP A 20 7.23 -6.08 -12.98
CA ASP A 20 6.48 -7.23 -12.47
C ASP A 20 6.47 -7.43 -10.93
N VAL A 21 7.27 -6.69 -10.17
CA VAL A 21 7.43 -6.89 -8.72
C VAL A 21 7.56 -5.57 -7.95
N ILE A 22 7.03 -5.57 -6.73
CA ILE A 22 7.19 -4.47 -5.78
C ILE A 22 8.03 -4.97 -4.60
N HIS A 23 8.99 -4.19 -4.15
CA HIS A 23 9.77 -4.45 -2.96
C HIS A 23 9.32 -3.55 -1.81
N ILE A 24 8.90 -4.15 -0.69
CA ILE A 24 8.57 -3.40 0.53
C ILE A 24 9.60 -3.74 1.60
N ASN A 25 10.42 -2.75 1.98
CA ASN A 25 11.61 -2.95 2.82
C ASN A 25 12.47 -4.14 2.33
N ASN A 26 12.76 -4.17 1.02
CA ASN A 26 13.53 -5.21 0.32
C ASN A 26 12.88 -6.60 0.30
N LYS A 27 11.60 -6.73 0.72
CA LYS A 27 10.85 -7.99 0.57
C LYS A 27 10.00 -7.93 -0.69
N PRO A 28 10.12 -8.91 -1.60
CA PRO A 28 9.34 -8.92 -2.82
C PRO A 28 7.85 -9.17 -2.54
N LEU A 29 7.01 -8.53 -3.35
CA LEU A 29 5.56 -8.62 -3.35
C LEU A 29 5.06 -8.51 -4.79
N THR A 30 4.40 -9.56 -5.27
CA THR A 30 3.74 -9.60 -6.57
C THR A 30 2.23 -9.50 -6.39
N PHE A 31 1.51 -9.12 -7.45
CA PHE A 31 0.05 -9.13 -7.47
C PHE A 31 -0.48 -10.04 -8.60
N PRO A 32 -1.59 -10.77 -8.40
CA PRO A 32 -2.33 -10.90 -7.14
C PRO A 32 -1.50 -11.55 -6.02
N THR A 33 -1.87 -11.26 -4.77
CA THR A 33 -1.20 -11.76 -3.55
C THR A 33 -2.21 -12.37 -2.57
N ASN A 34 -1.76 -12.78 -1.39
CA ASN A 34 -2.62 -13.33 -0.35
C ASN A 34 -2.31 -12.74 1.04
N TYR A 35 -3.20 -13.02 2.00
CA TYR A 35 -3.06 -12.54 3.38
C TYR A 35 -1.74 -12.95 4.04
N SER A 36 -1.31 -14.20 3.83
CA SER A 36 -0.07 -14.70 4.45
C SER A 36 1.13 -13.88 3.97
N THR A 37 1.25 -13.68 2.66
CA THR A 37 2.31 -12.85 2.06
C THR A 37 2.27 -11.42 2.60
N LEU A 38 1.09 -10.77 2.61
CA LEU A 38 0.98 -9.40 3.12
C LEU A 38 1.37 -9.28 4.60
N THR A 39 1.00 -10.26 5.43
CA THR A 39 1.38 -10.26 6.85
C THR A 39 2.84 -10.60 7.10
N GLN A 40 3.49 -11.37 6.22
CA GLN A 40 4.94 -11.58 6.25
C GLN A 40 5.71 -10.32 5.86
N VAL A 41 5.20 -9.54 4.90
CA VAL A 41 5.82 -8.32 4.40
C VAL A 41 5.59 -7.14 5.35
N LEU A 42 4.34 -6.85 5.72
CA LEU A 42 3.91 -5.67 6.50
C LEU A 42 3.73 -5.96 8.00
N GLY A 43 3.79 -7.23 8.41
CA GLY A 43 3.39 -7.67 9.76
C GLY A 43 1.87 -7.81 9.90
N LYS A 44 1.40 -8.10 11.11
CA LYS A 44 -0.04 -8.19 11.41
C LYS A 44 -0.75 -6.84 11.13
N PRO A 45 -1.94 -6.84 10.48
CA PRO A 45 -2.73 -5.63 10.32
C PRO A 45 -3.10 -5.05 11.70
N SER A 46 -3.22 -3.73 11.75
CA SER A 46 -3.67 -3.02 12.96
C SER A 46 -5.15 -3.23 13.21
N ARG A 47 -5.94 -3.31 12.13
CA ARG A 47 -7.39 -3.57 12.14
C ARG A 47 -7.77 -4.42 10.94
N GLU A 48 -8.81 -5.21 11.14
CA GLU A 48 -9.51 -5.92 10.07
C GLU A 48 -10.99 -5.55 10.15
N LEU A 49 -11.60 -5.14 9.04
CA LEU A 49 -13.02 -4.79 8.97
C LEU A 49 -13.73 -5.79 8.06
N LYS A 50 -14.83 -6.36 8.53
CA LYS A 50 -15.69 -7.28 7.76
C LYS A 50 -16.98 -6.57 7.38
N LYS A 51 -17.15 -6.28 6.09
CA LYS A 51 -18.34 -5.63 5.51
C LYS A 51 -18.71 -6.37 4.20
N SER A 52 -19.26 -5.68 3.21
CA SER A 52 -19.44 -6.24 1.85
C SER A 52 -18.11 -6.59 1.19
N ASN A 53 -17.09 -5.77 1.44
CA ASN A 53 -15.68 -6.12 1.23
C ASN A 53 -15.00 -6.28 2.59
N ASN A 54 -13.99 -7.15 2.66
CA ASN A 54 -13.11 -7.23 3.81
C ASN A 54 -11.95 -6.23 3.64
N TYR A 55 -11.47 -5.68 4.75
CA TYR A 55 -10.35 -4.74 4.74
C TYR A 55 -9.29 -5.16 5.73
N MET A 56 -8.03 -5.09 5.32
CA MET A 56 -6.88 -5.10 6.22
C MET A 56 -6.25 -3.71 6.25
N ILE A 57 -5.99 -3.21 7.45
CA ILE A 57 -5.50 -1.84 7.64
C ILE A 57 -4.26 -1.86 8.54
N TRP A 58 -3.14 -1.36 8.02
CA TRP A 58 -1.89 -1.12 8.75
C TRP A 58 -1.78 0.36 9.10
N ASP A 59 -2.53 0.78 10.12
CA ASP A 59 -2.60 2.17 10.59
C ASP A 59 -1.22 2.79 10.86
N LYS A 60 -0.25 1.98 11.34
CA LYS A 60 1.11 2.45 11.61
C LYS A 60 1.85 2.95 10.36
N TYR A 61 1.45 2.45 9.20
CA TYR A 61 2.13 2.65 7.92
C TYR A 61 1.34 3.50 6.93
N GLY A 62 0.05 3.75 7.18
CA GLY A 62 -0.80 4.38 6.18
C GLY A 62 -1.05 3.47 4.97
N VAL A 63 -1.11 2.15 5.20
CA VAL A 63 -1.38 1.14 4.16
C VAL A 63 -2.68 0.41 4.48
N PHE A 64 -3.50 0.14 3.48
CA PHE A 64 -4.66 -0.73 3.60
C PHE A 64 -4.92 -1.50 2.30
N CYS A 65 -5.69 -2.57 2.36
CA CYS A 65 -6.23 -3.22 1.16
C CYS A 65 -7.66 -3.70 1.41
N GLY A 66 -8.49 -3.60 0.37
CA GLY A 66 -9.80 -4.24 0.31
C GLY A 66 -9.69 -5.56 -0.44
N TYR A 67 -10.42 -6.59 0.00
CA TYR A 67 -10.46 -7.89 -0.64
C TYR A 67 -11.80 -8.59 -0.42
N THR A 68 -12.20 -9.41 -1.38
CA THR A 68 -13.33 -10.34 -1.27
C THR A 68 -12.81 -11.76 -1.03
N ASP A 69 -11.72 -12.12 -1.72
CA ASP A 69 -10.97 -13.36 -1.56
C ASP A 69 -9.63 -13.10 -0.87
N ARG A 70 -9.37 -13.84 0.19
CA ARG A 70 -8.18 -13.69 1.04
C ARG A 70 -6.91 -14.25 0.37
N ASP A 71 -7.08 -15.11 -0.61
CA ASP A 71 -6.01 -15.74 -1.39
C ASP A 71 -5.79 -15.06 -2.75
N ASN A 72 -6.62 -14.06 -3.09
CA ASN A 72 -6.55 -13.32 -4.34
C ASN A 72 -6.75 -11.80 -4.12
N ILE A 73 -5.79 -11.19 -3.43
CA ILE A 73 -5.75 -9.76 -3.14
C ILE A 73 -5.07 -9.03 -4.30
N LEU A 74 -5.80 -8.13 -4.95
CA LEU A 74 -5.38 -7.53 -6.22
C LEU A 74 -4.53 -6.27 -6.07
N SER A 75 -4.60 -5.59 -4.93
CA SER A 75 -3.86 -4.36 -4.70
C SER A 75 -3.72 -4.01 -3.22
N ILE A 76 -2.74 -3.14 -2.93
CA ILE A 76 -2.65 -2.37 -1.69
C ILE A 76 -2.75 -0.88 -2.00
N ASN A 77 -3.25 -0.12 -1.04
CA ASN A 77 -3.47 1.31 -1.13
C ASN A 77 -2.67 2.01 -0.04
N ILE A 78 -1.98 3.07 -0.43
CA ILE A 78 -1.11 3.87 0.41
C ILE A 78 -1.73 5.26 0.52
N TYR A 79 -1.96 5.71 1.75
CA TYR A 79 -2.68 6.95 2.04
C TYR A 79 -1.71 8.03 2.53
N GLN A 80 -1.60 9.13 1.78
CA GLN A 80 -0.67 10.24 2.05
C GLN A 80 -1.38 11.53 2.50
N ASN A 81 -2.66 11.73 2.19
CA ASN A 81 -3.46 12.88 2.67
C ASN A 81 -4.30 12.49 3.91
N LYS A 82 -4.92 13.43 4.64
CA LYS A 82 -5.73 13.19 5.86
C LYS A 82 -7.17 13.71 5.76
N GLU A 83 -7.58 14.14 4.57
CA GLU A 83 -8.91 14.73 4.38
C GLU A 83 -10.05 13.72 4.60
N ASP A 84 -9.85 12.45 4.24
CA ASP A 84 -10.83 11.40 4.54
C ASP A 84 -10.68 10.89 5.98
N ARG A 85 -11.75 11.00 6.77
CA ARG A 85 -11.83 10.51 8.15
C ARG A 85 -12.68 9.25 8.30
N SER A 86 -13.03 8.59 7.19
CA SER A 86 -13.80 7.36 7.19
C SER A 86 -13.13 6.24 7.98
N GLU A 87 -13.91 5.29 8.52
CA GLU A 87 -13.37 4.13 9.25
C GLU A 87 -12.49 3.21 8.38
N TYR A 88 -12.71 3.28 7.06
CA TYR A 88 -11.98 2.57 6.02
C TYR A 88 -10.58 3.14 5.80
N ASN A 89 -10.33 4.37 6.27
CA ASN A 89 -9.05 5.00 6.16
C ASN A 89 -8.11 4.61 7.32
N THR A 90 -6.82 4.77 7.05
CA THR A 90 -5.72 4.59 8.00
C THR A 90 -5.67 5.74 9.00
N LYS A 91 -5.34 5.45 10.26
CA LYS A 91 -5.23 6.48 11.31
C LYS A 91 -4.00 7.38 11.17
N LYS A 92 -2.97 6.92 10.46
CA LYS A 92 -1.75 7.70 10.17
C LYS A 92 -1.46 7.67 8.68
N GLN A 93 -0.94 8.78 8.17
CA GLN A 93 -0.45 8.87 6.81
C GLN A 93 0.84 8.08 6.65
N PHE A 94 1.04 7.60 5.42
CA PHE A 94 2.30 7.09 4.96
C PHE A 94 3.37 8.17 5.06
N LYS A 95 4.48 7.82 5.71
CA LYS A 95 5.69 8.65 5.85
C LYS A 95 6.92 8.00 5.21
N GLY A 96 6.67 6.92 4.49
CA GLY A 96 7.68 6.17 3.79
C GLY A 96 8.07 6.82 2.47
N LYS A 97 8.84 6.08 1.69
CA LYS A 97 9.29 6.47 0.35
C LYS A 97 8.70 5.55 -0.69
N LEU A 98 8.39 6.10 -1.85
CA LEU A 98 8.08 5.37 -3.06
C LEU A 98 9.23 5.61 -4.05
N ILE A 99 9.88 4.55 -4.51
CA ILE A 99 11.06 4.61 -5.38
C ILE A 99 10.71 3.92 -6.70
N LEU A 100 11.06 4.56 -7.81
CA LEU A 100 10.98 4.02 -9.16
C LEU A 100 12.26 4.41 -9.90
N ASN A 101 12.92 3.46 -10.56
CA ASN A 101 14.19 3.69 -11.27
C ASN A 101 15.27 4.36 -10.40
N ASN A 102 15.39 3.95 -9.14
CA ASN A 102 16.28 4.55 -8.12
C ASN A 102 15.98 6.01 -7.73
N GLU A 103 14.85 6.56 -8.17
CA GLU A 103 14.41 7.91 -7.83
C GLU A 103 13.19 7.88 -6.91
N GLU A 104 13.16 8.75 -5.90
CA GLU A 104 12.00 8.91 -5.04
C GLU A 104 10.92 9.70 -5.79
N ILE A 105 9.75 9.09 -5.96
CA ILE A 105 8.60 9.69 -6.62
C ILE A 105 7.46 9.94 -5.63
N THR A 106 6.64 10.93 -5.93
CA THR A 106 5.44 11.32 -5.19
C THR A 106 4.21 11.02 -6.03
N ASN A 107 3.06 10.84 -5.37
CA ASN A 107 1.78 10.62 -6.05
C ASN A 107 1.30 11.81 -6.90
N ASN A 108 2.01 12.94 -6.87
CA ASN A 108 1.69 14.13 -7.65
C ASN A 108 2.26 14.09 -9.06
N GLU A 109 3.18 13.17 -9.33
CA GLU A 109 3.98 13.13 -10.56
C GLU A 109 3.41 12.16 -11.60
N PHE A 110 2.37 11.39 -11.27
CA PHE A 110 1.81 10.38 -12.17
C PHE A 110 0.29 10.18 -12.04
N GLY A 111 -0.32 9.68 -13.12
CA GLY A 111 -1.68 9.14 -13.12
C GLY A 111 -1.70 7.61 -12.99
N LYS A 112 -1.02 6.93 -13.92
CA LYS A 112 -0.76 5.49 -13.90
C LYS A 112 0.64 5.24 -14.45
N ILE A 113 1.38 4.33 -13.84
CA ILE A 113 2.66 3.83 -14.34
C ILE A 113 2.53 2.30 -14.49
N PRO A 114 2.45 1.77 -15.72
CA PRO A 114 2.47 0.32 -15.95
C PRO A 114 3.89 -0.22 -15.78
N LEU A 115 4.03 -1.34 -15.06
CA LEU A 115 5.30 -2.00 -14.75
C LEU A 115 5.16 -3.51 -15.02
N GLY A 116 4.83 -3.87 -16.27
CA GLY A 116 4.50 -5.24 -16.64
C GLY A 116 3.21 -5.72 -15.97
N LYS A 117 3.26 -6.79 -15.20
CA LYS A 117 2.14 -7.41 -14.47
C LYS A 117 1.60 -6.57 -13.33
N VAL A 118 2.38 -5.59 -12.84
CA VAL A 118 1.97 -4.66 -11.78
C VAL A 118 1.89 -3.24 -12.31
N ALA A 119 1.14 -2.39 -11.61
CA ALA A 119 1.04 -0.98 -11.93
C ALA A 119 0.93 -0.13 -10.67
N ILE A 120 1.45 1.09 -10.77
CA ILE A 120 1.24 2.16 -9.80
C ILE A 120 0.09 3.01 -10.31
N HIS A 121 -0.92 3.20 -9.49
CA HIS A 121 -2.08 4.03 -9.82
C HIS A 121 -2.22 5.15 -8.81
N ARG A 122 -2.52 6.35 -9.28
CA ARG A 122 -2.90 7.46 -8.41
C ARG A 122 -4.22 7.14 -7.70
N LEU A 123 -4.29 7.40 -6.39
CA LEU A 123 -5.55 7.39 -5.63
C LEU A 123 -6.05 8.83 -5.47
N GLY A 124 -7.26 9.11 -5.93
CA GLY A 124 -7.89 10.42 -5.82
C GLY A 124 -9.31 10.44 -6.37
N ARG A 125 -10.07 11.49 -6.05
CA ARG A 125 -11.30 11.83 -6.78
C ARG A 125 -10.95 12.59 -8.05
N GLU A 126 -11.85 12.55 -9.04
CA GLU A 126 -11.75 13.40 -10.24
C GLU A 126 -11.71 14.90 -9.88
N SER A 127 -12.32 15.28 -8.75
CA SER A 127 -12.38 16.64 -8.20
C SER A 127 -11.08 17.10 -7.51
N ASP A 128 -9.91 16.70 -8.04
CA ASP A 128 -8.56 17.10 -7.62
C ASP A 128 -8.04 16.66 -6.24
N THR A 129 -8.86 16.04 -5.39
CA THR A 129 -8.34 15.58 -4.08
C THR A 129 -7.52 14.31 -4.24
N ARG A 130 -6.20 14.48 -4.12
CA ARG A 130 -5.21 13.39 -4.15
C ARG A 130 -5.06 12.79 -2.76
N PHE A 131 -5.19 11.48 -2.68
CA PHE A 131 -5.21 10.75 -1.41
C PHE A 131 -3.96 9.91 -1.19
N GLY A 132 -3.29 9.51 -2.27
CA GLY A 132 -2.09 8.68 -2.23
C GLY A 132 -1.94 7.90 -3.53
N PHE A 133 -1.58 6.62 -3.44
CA PHE A 133 -1.40 5.74 -4.59
C PHE A 133 -1.74 4.27 -4.26
N SER A 134 -2.04 3.50 -5.30
CA SER A 134 -2.34 2.07 -5.25
C SER A 134 -1.26 1.31 -6.00
N LEU A 135 -0.91 0.14 -5.50
CA LEU A 135 0.00 -0.81 -6.14
C LEU A 135 -0.77 -2.11 -6.32
N GLY A 136 -0.82 -2.64 -7.53
CA GLY A 136 -1.62 -3.82 -7.78
C GLY A 136 -1.47 -4.38 -9.18
N VAL A 137 -2.35 -5.31 -9.53
CA VAL A 137 -2.41 -5.93 -10.86
C VAL A 137 -2.55 -4.86 -11.95
N ASN A 138 -1.70 -4.92 -12.95
CA ASN A 138 -1.88 -4.17 -14.19
C ASN A 138 -2.89 -4.89 -15.08
N ARG A 139 -4.14 -4.44 -15.06
CA ARG A 139 -5.22 -5.04 -15.88
C ARG A 139 -5.06 -4.85 -17.38
N ASP A 140 -4.21 -3.90 -17.79
CA ASP A 140 -3.93 -3.65 -19.22
C ASP A 140 -2.78 -4.52 -19.73
N TYR A 141 -2.11 -5.27 -18.85
CA TYR A 141 -1.05 -6.18 -19.23
C TYR A 141 -1.62 -7.35 -20.02
N LYS A 142 -1.03 -7.62 -21.18
CA LYS A 142 -1.32 -8.79 -22.01
C LYS A 142 -0.03 -9.58 -22.12
N ASP A 143 -0.06 -10.86 -21.75
CA ASP A 143 1.02 -11.78 -22.08
C ASP A 143 1.10 -11.83 -23.61
N SER A 144 2.19 -11.31 -24.16
CA SER A 144 2.51 -11.31 -25.59
C SER A 144 3.05 -12.67 -26.04
#